data_AF-A0AAV9HG50-F1
#
_entry.id   AF-A0AAV9HG50-F1
#
_cell.length_a   1.000
_cell.length_b   1.000
_cell.length_c   1.000
_cell.angle_alpha   90.00
_cell.angle_beta   90.00
_cell.angle_gamma   90.00
#
_symmetry.space_group_name_H-M   'P 1'
#
loop_
_entity.id
_entity.type
_entity.pdbx_description
1 polymer ?
#
loop_
_entity_poly.entity_id
_entity_poly.type
_entity_poly.pdbx_seq_one_letter_code
_entity_poly.pdbx_strand_id
1 'polypeptide(L)'
;MAGMGGSARIDYPVEEATFFVVEGRKTNREALAPPITPVIYNIVSTLFPETKPERVEVLSYFNEFVGLHDDVVEEVQQSLGDAQNDEARNTCLNYASAPAAGGRGGALTERSSKKQKRDAAGREKMIASVAERMEKIDPGPAAVALRLWAEWFDQGSGRRFYTRFASLDEYLEYRVLDVGEKLTTGMTIFSMSLDIPEHKFGLLSELCRPCWVAMGMTNDIYSWDKEKKAADLAGETSLCNSIWVLMEEHGIGKEEAETRCREIIRDNVARFAETVRTIHERKDISRDLAIFVEAA
;
A
#
# COMPACT_ATOMS: atom_id res chain seq x y z
N MET A 1 -4.94 18.81 -50.51
CA MET A 1 -4.72 19.52 -49.23
C MET A 1 -5.70 18.91 -48.24
N ALA A 2 -5.29 17.87 -47.52
CA ALA A 2 -4.59 17.92 -46.21
C ALA A 2 -5.56 18.39 -45.09
N GLY A 3 -5.80 17.65 -44.00
CA GLY A 3 -5.25 16.38 -43.55
C GLY A 3 -6.14 15.78 -42.45
N MET A 4 -6.14 14.44 -42.37
CA MET A 4 -6.79 13.66 -41.32
C MET A 4 -5.94 13.76 -40.04
N GLY A 5 -6.54 14.17 -38.93
CA GLY A 5 -5.91 14.19 -37.61
C GLY A 5 -5.76 12.76 -37.09
N GLY A 6 -4.52 12.26 -37.07
CA GLY A 6 -4.17 10.97 -36.50
C GLY A 6 -4.32 10.99 -34.98
N SER A 7 -5.15 10.09 -34.46
CA SER A 7 -5.12 9.68 -33.05
C SER A 7 -3.80 8.96 -32.81
N ALA A 8 -2.88 9.58 -32.07
CA ALA A 8 -1.69 8.90 -31.60
C ALA A 8 -2.10 7.81 -30.60
N ARG A 9 -2.10 6.55 -31.03
CA ARG A 9 -2.03 5.41 -30.13
C ARG A 9 -0.66 5.45 -29.46
N ILE A 10 -0.65 5.65 -28.16
CA ILE A 10 0.53 5.38 -27.34
C ILE A 10 0.45 3.89 -27.03
N ASP A 11 1.13 3.07 -27.82
CA ASP A 11 1.38 1.67 -27.49
C ASP A 11 2.39 1.65 -26.34
N TYR A 12 1.94 1.32 -25.13
CA TYR A 12 2.83 1.00 -24.02
C TYR A 12 3.34 -0.43 -24.20
N PRO A 13 4.64 -0.66 -24.48
CA PRO A 13 5.18 -2.01 -24.43
C PRO A 13 5.13 -2.50 -22.98
N VAL A 14 4.38 -3.58 -22.76
CA VAL A 14 4.18 -4.22 -21.45
C VAL A 14 5.47 -4.91 -20.93
N GLU A 15 6.56 -4.89 -21.71
CA GLU A 15 7.78 -5.66 -21.44
C GLU A 15 8.81 -4.97 -20.54
N GLU A 16 8.66 -3.68 -20.19
CA GLU A 16 9.64 -2.95 -19.34
C GLU A 16 9.01 -2.23 -18.12
N ALA A 17 7.92 -2.76 -17.60
CA ALA A 17 7.35 -2.30 -16.34
C ALA A 17 8.13 -2.89 -15.15
N THR A 18 9.29 -2.33 -14.83
CA THR A 18 10.04 -2.66 -13.61
C THR A 18 9.31 -2.08 -12.40
N PHE A 19 8.35 -2.82 -11.87
CA PHE A 19 7.62 -2.43 -10.65
C PHE A 19 8.17 -3.18 -9.42
N PHE A 20 8.61 -2.37 -8.45
CA PHE A 20 8.80 -2.63 -7.02
C PHE A 20 9.70 -3.81 -6.57
N VAL A 21 10.94 -3.47 -6.20
CA VAL A 21 11.60 -4.07 -5.04
C VAL A 21 11.83 -2.94 -4.03
N VAL A 22 11.19 -3.03 -2.86
CA VAL A 22 11.58 -2.22 -1.69
C VAL A 22 12.89 -2.80 -1.17
N GLU A 23 14.01 -2.38 -1.75
CA GLU A 23 15.31 -2.58 -1.10
C GLU A 23 15.51 -1.47 -0.07
N GLY A 24 15.03 -1.72 1.14
CA GLY A 24 15.53 -1.02 2.32
C GLY A 24 17.05 -1.19 2.36
N ARG A 25 17.80 -0.09 2.16
CA ARG A 25 19.27 -0.11 2.18
C ARG A 25 19.76 -0.62 3.53
N LYS A 26 20.15 -1.89 3.62
CA LYS A 26 21.03 -2.36 4.69
C LYS A 26 22.40 -1.73 4.45
N THR A 27 22.82 -0.85 5.36
CA THR A 27 24.20 -0.37 5.45
C THR A 27 25.11 -1.54 5.85
N ASN A 28 25.46 -2.39 4.91
CA ASN A 28 26.66 -3.22 5.01
C ASN A 28 27.78 -2.49 4.29
N ARG A 29 28.65 -1.83 5.07
CA ARG A 29 30.02 -1.58 4.63
C ARG A 29 30.61 -2.95 4.32
N GLU A 30 31.21 -3.11 3.14
CA GLU A 30 31.85 -4.34 2.62
C GLU A 30 30.97 -5.22 1.72
N ALA A 31 30.43 -4.64 0.66
CA ALA A 31 30.30 -5.34 -0.63
C ALA A 31 30.55 -4.31 -1.75
N LEU A 32 31.44 -4.64 -2.69
CA LEU A 32 31.67 -3.86 -3.89
C LEU A 32 30.33 -3.66 -4.62
N ALA A 33 29.83 -2.43 -4.58
CA ALA A 33 28.54 -2.06 -5.15
C ALA A 33 28.55 -2.34 -6.67
N PRO A 34 27.55 -3.07 -7.21
CA PRO A 34 27.30 -3.02 -8.65
C PRO A 34 26.95 -1.58 -9.04
N PRO A 35 27.24 -1.15 -10.30
CA PRO A 35 27.03 0.22 -10.72
C PRO A 35 25.57 0.65 -10.48
N ILE A 36 25.43 1.77 -9.76
CA ILE A 36 24.16 2.41 -9.43
C ILE A 36 23.43 2.68 -10.74
N THR A 37 22.45 1.83 -11.08
CA THR A 37 21.39 2.26 -11.98
C THR A 37 20.51 3.15 -11.10
N PRO A 38 20.37 4.46 -11.40
CA PRO A 38 19.51 5.31 -10.59
C PRO A 38 18.10 4.72 -10.62
N VAL A 39 17.47 4.60 -9.45
CA VAL A 39 16.03 4.28 -9.37
C VAL A 39 15.31 5.41 -10.11
N ILE A 40 14.84 5.15 -11.32
CA ILE A 40 14.26 6.16 -12.22
C ILE A 40 12.89 6.65 -11.68
N TYR A 41 12.24 5.86 -10.81
CA TYR A 41 10.87 6.07 -10.37
C TYR A 41 10.72 6.02 -8.85
N ASN A 42 10.33 7.14 -8.24
CA ASN A 42 9.93 7.18 -6.82
C ASN A 42 8.46 6.75 -6.68
N ILE A 43 8.15 5.92 -5.67
CA ILE A 43 6.81 5.35 -5.46
C ILE A 43 5.71 6.42 -5.46
N VAL A 44 5.89 7.51 -4.70
CA VAL A 44 4.85 8.54 -4.61
C VAL A 44 4.69 9.28 -5.93
N SER A 45 5.78 9.59 -6.62
CA SER A 45 5.75 10.23 -7.94
C SER A 45 5.09 9.36 -9.02
N THR A 46 5.13 8.03 -8.88
CA THR A 46 4.61 7.10 -9.89
C THR A 46 3.20 6.60 -9.58
N LEU A 47 2.89 6.28 -8.32
CA LEU A 47 1.56 5.83 -7.92
C LEU A 47 0.57 6.98 -7.73
N PHE A 48 1.05 8.18 -7.39
CA PHE A 48 0.19 9.34 -7.18
C PHE A 48 0.67 10.52 -8.04
N PRO A 49 0.67 10.39 -9.39
CA PRO A 49 1.27 11.37 -10.29
C PRO A 49 0.58 12.74 -10.23
N GLU A 50 -0.71 12.78 -9.89
CA GLU A 50 -1.52 13.99 -9.74
C GLU A 50 -1.47 14.58 -8.31
N THR A 51 -0.51 14.15 -7.49
CA THR A 51 -0.32 14.71 -6.15
C THR A 51 -0.03 16.21 -6.22
N LYS A 52 -0.79 17.01 -5.46
CA LYS A 52 -0.54 18.45 -5.35
C LYS A 52 0.89 18.71 -4.85
N PRO A 53 1.67 19.62 -5.47
CA PRO A 53 3.10 19.81 -5.16
C PRO A 53 3.40 20.03 -3.67
N GLU A 54 2.57 20.78 -2.96
CA GLU A 54 2.71 21.05 -1.52
C GLU A 54 2.47 19.83 -0.62
N ARG A 55 1.95 18.72 -1.17
CA ARG A 55 1.64 17.47 -0.46
C ARG A 55 2.65 16.36 -0.72
N VAL A 56 3.46 16.47 -1.78
CA VAL A 56 4.42 15.44 -2.19
C VAL A 56 5.37 15.10 -1.06
N GLU A 57 5.98 16.11 -0.41
CA GLU A 57 7.01 15.88 0.60
C GLU A 57 6.48 15.10 1.82
N VAL A 58 5.30 15.47 2.33
CA VAL A 58 4.72 14.80 3.50
C VAL A 58 4.26 13.38 3.17
N LEU A 59 3.74 13.15 1.96
CA LEU A 59 3.34 11.83 1.50
C LEU A 59 4.53 10.93 1.20
N SER A 60 5.60 11.46 0.60
CA SER A 60 6.87 10.74 0.44
C SER A 60 7.46 10.35 1.79
N TYR A 61 7.47 11.26 2.77
CA TYR A 61 7.94 10.95 4.11
C TYR A 61 7.12 9.83 4.78
N PHE A 62 5.79 9.88 4.65
CA PHE A 62 4.93 8.84 5.21
C PHE A 62 5.08 7.50 4.49
N ASN A 63 5.23 7.50 3.16
CA ASN A 63 5.48 6.28 2.38
C ASN A 63 6.79 5.59 2.80
N GLU A 64 7.87 6.35 3.03
CA GLU A 64 9.12 5.80 3.56
C GLU A 64 8.94 5.22 4.97
N PHE A 65 8.16 5.88 5.82
CA PHE A 65 7.80 5.33 7.13
C PHE A 65 7.06 4.01 7.01
N VAL A 66 6.08 3.91 6.08
CA VAL A 66 5.33 2.67 5.83
C VAL A 66 6.26 1.54 5.40
N GLY A 67 7.16 1.78 4.44
CA GLY A 67 8.11 0.75 3.99
C GLY A 67 9.04 0.27 5.12
N LEU A 68 9.51 1.18 5.98
CA LEU A 68 10.30 0.82 7.16
C LEU A 68 9.48 0.05 8.21
N HIS A 69 8.22 0.41 8.38
CA HIS A 69 7.32 -0.25 9.32
C HIS A 69 7.00 -1.67 8.84
N ASP A 70 6.73 -1.84 7.55
CA ASP A 70 6.47 -3.12 6.87
C ASP A 70 7.62 -4.12 7.10
N ASP A 71 8.85 -3.75 6.74
CA ASP A 71 10.02 -4.60 6.96
C ASP A 71 10.19 -4.99 8.45
N VAL A 72 9.85 -4.08 9.38
CA VAL A 72 9.96 -4.36 10.82
C VAL A 72 8.88 -5.33 11.30
N VAL A 73 7.64 -5.22 10.82
CA VAL A 73 6.56 -6.12 11.25
C VAL A 73 6.73 -7.53 10.67
N GLU A 74 7.36 -7.68 9.51
CA GLU A 74 7.71 -8.97 8.91
C GLU A 74 8.89 -9.66 9.61
N GLU A 75 9.87 -8.91 10.14
CA GLU A 75 11.07 -9.46 10.78
C GLU A 75 10.84 -9.87 12.27
N VAL A 76 9.67 -9.57 12.86
CA VAL A 76 9.38 -9.83 14.28
C VAL A 76 8.26 -10.84 14.48
N GLN A 77 8.17 -11.43 15.68
CA GLN A 77 7.04 -12.27 16.06
C GLN A 77 5.70 -11.53 15.89
N GLN A 78 4.67 -12.22 15.39
CA GLN A 78 3.33 -11.64 15.12
C GLN A 78 2.81 -10.76 16.26
N SER A 79 2.89 -11.22 17.51
CA SER A 79 2.38 -10.47 18.66
C SER A 79 3.12 -9.13 18.89
N LEU A 80 4.40 -9.05 18.51
CA LEU A 80 5.17 -7.81 18.56
C LEU A 80 4.85 -6.92 17.36
N GLY A 81 4.64 -7.48 16.17
CA GLY A 81 4.16 -6.74 14.99
C GLY A 81 2.78 -6.13 15.25
N ASP A 82 1.85 -6.92 15.78
CA ASP A 82 0.50 -6.49 16.17
C ASP A 82 0.53 -5.34 17.19
N ALA A 83 1.41 -5.40 18.19
CA ALA A 83 1.56 -4.33 19.16
C ALA A 83 2.08 -3.02 18.52
N GLN A 84 2.95 -3.11 17.50
CA GLN A 84 3.41 -1.94 16.74
C GLN A 84 2.31 -1.38 15.84
N ASN A 85 1.52 -2.26 15.23
CA ASN A 85 0.34 -1.88 14.45
C ASN A 85 -0.70 -1.19 15.33
N ASP A 86 -0.97 -1.70 16.53
CA ASP A 86 -1.88 -1.09 17.50
C ASP A 86 -1.42 0.31 17.92
N GLU A 87 -0.12 0.50 18.12
CA GLU A 87 0.47 1.80 18.45
C GLU A 87 0.30 2.82 17.30
N ALA A 88 0.61 2.40 16.06
CA ALA A 88 0.46 3.23 14.88
C ALA A 88 -1.02 3.61 14.64
N ARG A 89 -1.91 2.62 14.73
CA ARG A 89 -3.37 2.78 14.67
C ARG A 89 -3.86 3.81 15.68
N ASN A 90 -3.48 3.66 16.95
CA ASN A 90 -3.93 4.56 18.00
C ASN A 90 -3.42 5.99 17.79
N THR A 91 -2.19 6.14 17.29
CA THR A 91 -1.65 7.44 16.91
C THR A 91 -2.49 8.06 15.80
N CYS A 92 -2.77 7.34 14.72
CA CYS A 92 -3.64 7.81 13.64
C CYS A 92 -5.04 8.23 14.13
N LEU A 93 -5.70 7.42 14.97
CA LEU A 93 -7.02 7.73 15.51
C LEU A 93 -7.04 8.99 16.40
N ASN A 94 -5.98 9.19 17.20
CA ASN A 94 -5.82 10.39 18.02
C ASN A 94 -5.78 11.65 17.15
N TYR A 95 -5.25 11.58 15.92
CA TYR A 95 -5.23 12.69 14.95
C TYR A 95 -6.47 12.77 14.07
N ALA A 96 -7.11 11.66 13.74
CA ALA A 96 -8.36 11.68 12.97
C ALA A 96 -9.56 12.26 13.75
N SER A 97 -9.53 12.17 15.09
CA SER A 97 -10.70 12.48 15.95
C SER A 97 -10.64 13.84 16.65
N ALA A 98 -9.55 14.59 16.49
CA ALA A 98 -9.30 15.77 17.30
C ALA A 98 -9.79 17.07 16.64
N PRO A 99 -10.33 18.03 17.42
CA PRO A 99 -10.52 19.39 16.95
C PRO A 99 -9.16 20.02 16.59
N ALA A 100 -9.16 20.93 15.62
CA ALA A 100 -7.99 21.56 15.00
C ALA A 100 -7.10 22.45 15.92
N ALA A 101 -7.15 22.26 17.25
CA ALA A 101 -6.32 22.99 18.20
C ALA A 101 -6.09 22.19 19.48
N GLY A 102 -4.85 21.74 19.68
CA GLY A 102 -4.25 21.60 21.00
C GLY A 102 -3.95 20.17 21.49
N GLY A 103 -2.66 19.81 21.40
CA GLY A 103 -1.91 18.99 22.36
C GLY A 103 -2.28 17.52 22.49
N ARG A 104 -1.42 16.60 22.02
CA ARG A 104 -1.61 15.16 22.20
C ARG A 104 -0.32 14.45 22.62
N GLY A 105 -0.44 13.63 23.65
CA GLY A 105 0.54 12.62 24.04
C GLY A 105 -0.22 11.36 24.44
N GLY A 106 0.02 10.26 23.73
CA GLY A 106 -0.51 8.96 24.12
C GLY A 106 0.21 8.42 25.34
N ALA A 107 -0.53 7.84 26.29
CA ALA A 107 0.05 7.15 27.43
C ALA A 107 0.57 5.77 26.99
N LEU A 108 1.89 5.58 26.97
CA LEU A 108 2.51 4.26 26.77
C LEU A 108 2.19 3.35 27.97
N THR A 109 1.70 2.14 27.71
CA THR A 109 1.39 1.14 28.74
C THR A 109 2.66 0.59 29.40
N GLU A 110 2.57 0.25 30.70
CA GLU A 110 3.72 0.21 31.61
C GLU A 110 4.71 -0.97 31.46
N ARG A 111 4.48 -1.96 30.59
CA ARG A 111 5.24 -3.24 30.61
C ARG A 111 6.42 -3.41 29.65
N SER A 112 6.76 -2.40 28.84
CA SER A 112 7.79 -2.55 27.79
C SER A 112 9.22 -2.26 28.25
N SER A 113 10.20 -2.91 27.62
CA SER A 113 11.63 -2.65 27.87
C SER A 113 12.04 -1.21 27.46
N LYS A 114 13.16 -0.69 27.99
CA LYS A 114 13.65 0.67 27.66
C LYS A 114 13.87 0.90 26.16
N LYS A 115 14.29 -0.13 25.41
CA LYS A 115 14.47 -0.06 23.95
C LYS A 115 13.11 0.00 23.25
N GLN A 116 12.19 -0.90 23.57
CA GLN A 116 10.83 -0.90 23.02
C GLN A 116 10.08 0.42 23.29
N LYS A 117 10.22 1.01 24.49
CA LYS A 117 9.63 2.32 24.81
C LYS A 117 10.21 3.46 23.95
N ARG A 118 11.49 3.38 23.58
CA ARG A 118 12.15 4.37 22.71
C ARG A 118 11.74 4.22 21.25
N ASP A 119 11.66 2.97 20.76
CA ASP A 119 11.28 2.67 19.38
C ASP A 119 9.80 3.02 19.15
N ALA A 120 8.95 2.70 20.12
CA ALA A 120 7.55 3.15 20.20
C ALA A 120 7.46 4.68 20.09
N ALA A 121 8.12 5.39 21.00
CA ALA A 121 8.19 6.85 20.95
C ALA A 121 8.79 7.41 19.64
N GLY A 122 9.55 6.62 18.87
CA GLY A 122 10.03 6.98 17.54
C GLY A 122 8.94 6.90 16.48
N ARG A 123 8.24 5.76 16.40
CA ARG A 123 7.10 5.56 15.47
C ARG A 123 5.99 6.56 15.71
N GLU A 124 5.57 6.72 16.96
CA GLU A 124 4.54 7.71 17.35
C GLU A 124 4.93 9.11 16.86
N LYS A 125 6.18 9.53 17.05
CA LYS A 125 6.67 10.85 16.60
C LYS A 125 6.66 11.01 15.10
N MET A 126 6.99 9.97 14.34
CA MET A 126 6.97 10.02 12.87
C MET A 126 5.54 10.20 12.36
N ILE A 127 4.61 9.39 12.85
CA ILE A 127 3.18 9.50 12.48
C ILE A 127 2.60 10.84 12.95
N ALA A 128 2.90 11.28 14.18
CA ALA A 128 2.46 12.56 14.70
C ALA A 128 2.96 13.74 13.85
N SER A 129 4.24 13.73 13.47
CA SER A 129 4.82 14.75 12.59
C SER A 129 4.12 14.81 11.23
N VAL A 130 3.84 13.64 10.62
CA VAL A 130 3.05 13.55 9.38
C VAL A 130 1.66 14.12 9.58
N ALA A 131 0.95 13.69 10.62
CA ALA A 131 -0.42 14.12 10.89
C ALA A 131 -0.52 15.63 11.13
N GLU A 132 0.37 16.22 11.93
CA GLU A 132 0.41 17.67 12.17
C GLU A 132 0.69 18.47 10.90
N ARG A 133 1.55 17.96 10.01
CA ARG A 133 1.84 18.60 8.71
C ARG A 133 0.63 18.52 7.80
N MET A 134 -0.02 17.35 7.70
CA MET A 134 -1.22 17.17 6.91
C MET A 134 -2.37 18.05 7.41
N GLU A 135 -2.58 18.14 8.72
CA GLU A 135 -3.61 18.96 9.35
C GLU A 135 -3.41 20.46 9.05
N LYS A 136 -2.16 20.94 9.01
CA LYS A 136 -1.83 22.31 8.61
C LYS A 136 -2.08 22.60 7.12
N ILE A 137 -1.95 21.59 6.27
CA ILE A 137 -2.16 21.73 4.82
C ILE A 137 -3.67 21.67 4.51
N ASP A 138 -4.35 20.63 4.99
CA ASP A 138 -5.75 20.38 4.66
C ASP A 138 -6.42 19.46 5.69
N PRO A 139 -7.08 20.03 6.72
CA PRO A 139 -7.55 19.27 7.89
C PRO A 139 -8.65 18.26 7.57
N GLY A 140 -9.49 18.51 6.56
CA GLY A 140 -10.59 17.62 6.19
C GLY A 140 -10.08 16.28 5.61
N PRO A 141 -9.45 16.28 4.43
CA PRO A 141 -8.80 15.10 3.85
C PRO A 141 -7.74 14.47 4.77
N ALA A 142 -7.03 15.26 5.59
CA ALA A 142 -6.10 14.71 6.58
C ALA A 142 -6.80 13.79 7.58
N ALA A 143 -7.91 14.23 8.16
CA ALA A 143 -8.68 13.44 9.12
C ALA A 143 -9.22 12.14 8.50
N VAL A 144 -9.66 12.20 7.24
CA VAL A 144 -10.13 11.02 6.48
C VAL A 144 -8.97 10.04 6.23
N ALA A 145 -7.84 10.53 5.72
CA ALA A 145 -6.66 9.71 5.44
C ALA A 145 -6.15 9.01 6.71
N LEU A 146 -6.02 9.73 7.82
CA LEU A 146 -5.60 9.17 9.10
C LEU A 146 -6.55 8.08 9.62
N ARG A 147 -7.86 8.22 9.40
CA ARG A 147 -8.82 7.18 9.77
C ARG A 147 -8.65 5.91 8.92
N LEU A 148 -8.48 6.07 7.60
CA LEU A 148 -8.22 4.96 6.70
C LEU A 148 -6.89 4.27 7.03
N TRP A 149 -5.86 5.02 7.40
CA TRP A 149 -4.58 4.43 7.81
C TRP A 149 -4.70 3.68 9.14
N ALA A 150 -5.53 4.16 10.07
CA ALA A 150 -5.85 3.40 11.28
C ALA A 150 -6.55 2.07 10.96
N GLU A 151 -7.50 2.05 10.01
CA GLU A 151 -8.13 0.81 9.53
C GLU A 151 -7.10 -0.12 8.88
N TRP A 152 -6.14 0.42 8.12
CA TRP A 152 -5.08 -0.38 7.52
C TRP A 152 -4.19 -1.04 8.58
N PHE A 153 -3.72 -0.31 9.60
CA PHE A 153 -2.97 -0.91 10.70
C PHE A 153 -3.79 -1.94 11.51
N ASP A 154 -5.12 -1.83 11.50
CA ASP A 154 -6.01 -2.77 12.20
C ASP A 154 -6.17 -4.10 11.44
N GLN A 155 -6.28 -4.04 10.10
CA GLN A 155 -6.72 -5.16 9.27
C GLN A 155 -5.67 -5.69 8.28
N GLY A 156 -4.73 -4.83 7.85
CA GLY A 156 -3.63 -5.14 6.94
C GLY A 156 -2.28 -5.09 7.64
N SER A 157 -1.22 -4.61 6.98
CA SER A 157 0.11 -4.40 7.58
C SER A 157 0.66 -5.67 8.28
N GLY A 158 0.52 -6.83 7.65
CA GLY A 158 1.08 -8.09 8.16
C GLY A 158 0.27 -8.76 9.29
N ARG A 159 -0.98 -8.35 9.56
CA ARG A 159 -1.83 -8.95 10.62
C ARG A 159 -2.08 -10.45 10.47
N ARG A 160 -1.95 -10.99 9.25
CA ARG A 160 -2.09 -12.42 8.97
C ARG A 160 -0.85 -13.00 8.28
N PHE A 161 0.33 -12.40 8.50
CA PHE A 161 1.57 -12.77 7.81
C PHE A 161 1.91 -14.27 7.92
N TYR A 162 1.72 -14.88 9.09
CA TYR A 162 1.97 -16.32 9.30
C TYR A 162 0.77 -17.23 9.00
N THR A 163 -0.29 -16.69 8.39
CA THR A 163 -1.47 -17.50 8.03
C THR A 163 -1.18 -18.32 6.78
N ARG A 164 -1.52 -19.61 6.84
CA ARG A 164 -1.54 -20.49 5.67
C ARG A 164 -2.93 -20.45 5.04
N PHE A 165 -3.03 -19.83 3.87
CA PHE A 165 -4.26 -19.76 3.08
C PHE A 165 -4.47 -21.05 2.30
N ALA A 166 -5.73 -21.53 2.25
CA ALA A 166 -6.06 -22.79 1.58
C ALA A 166 -6.34 -22.62 0.08
N SER A 167 -6.67 -21.40 -0.35
CA SER A 167 -6.97 -21.06 -1.74
C SER A 167 -6.57 -19.63 -2.05
N LEU A 168 -6.37 -19.35 -3.33
CA LEU A 168 -6.09 -18.01 -3.82
C LEU A 168 -7.24 -17.04 -3.50
N ASP A 169 -8.50 -17.49 -3.59
CA ASP A 169 -9.66 -16.65 -3.27
C ASP A 169 -9.62 -16.17 -1.82
N GLU A 170 -9.35 -17.07 -0.86
CA GLU A 170 -9.18 -16.70 0.55
C GLU A 170 -8.01 -15.74 0.76
N TYR A 171 -6.90 -15.99 0.06
CA TYR A 171 -5.73 -15.12 0.11
C TYR A 171 -6.05 -13.72 -0.41
N LEU A 172 -6.78 -13.57 -1.52
CA LEU A 172 -7.09 -12.28 -2.13
C LEU A 172 -8.08 -11.44 -1.33
N GLU A 173 -8.89 -12.03 -0.45
CA GLU A 173 -9.70 -11.29 0.52
C GLU A 173 -8.82 -10.61 1.58
N TYR A 174 -7.75 -11.28 2.01
CA TYR A 174 -6.75 -10.67 2.91
C TYR A 174 -5.81 -9.71 2.17
N ARG A 175 -5.27 -10.14 1.02
CA ARG A 175 -4.17 -9.47 0.36
C ARG A 175 -4.53 -8.06 -0.11
N VAL A 176 -5.79 -7.81 -0.46
CA VAL A 176 -6.25 -6.46 -0.82
C VAL A 176 -6.21 -5.50 0.38
N LEU A 177 -6.48 -5.98 1.59
CA LEU A 177 -6.34 -5.18 2.81
C LEU A 177 -4.86 -4.96 3.12
N ASP A 178 -4.08 -6.02 3.01
CA ASP A 178 -2.66 -6.06 3.37
C ASP A 178 -1.78 -5.20 2.46
N VAL A 179 -1.93 -5.33 1.13
CA VAL A 179 -1.23 -4.51 0.12
C VAL A 179 -1.53 -3.01 0.27
N GLY A 180 -2.57 -2.66 1.03
CA GLY A 180 -2.82 -1.30 1.45
C GLY A 180 -3.93 -0.60 0.69
N GLU A 181 -5.05 -1.26 0.38
CA GLU A 181 -6.25 -0.59 -0.15
C GLU A 181 -6.59 0.69 0.64
N LYS A 182 -6.67 0.56 1.97
CA LYS A 182 -7.01 1.68 2.87
C LYS A 182 -5.89 2.72 2.93
N LEU A 183 -4.64 2.27 2.94
CA LEU A 183 -3.46 3.12 2.88
C LEU A 183 -3.49 4.01 1.62
N THR A 184 -3.55 3.38 0.45
CA THR A 184 -3.57 4.02 -0.86
C THR A 184 -4.79 4.91 -1.02
N THR A 185 -5.98 4.49 -0.56
CA THR A 185 -7.18 5.33 -0.57
C THR A 185 -6.98 6.62 0.22
N GLY A 186 -6.40 6.53 1.42
CA GLY A 186 -6.08 7.72 2.23
C GLY A 186 -5.03 8.61 1.56
N MET A 187 -4.01 8.01 0.93
CA MET A 187 -2.99 8.73 0.17
C MET A 187 -3.60 9.50 -1.00
N THR A 188 -4.47 8.88 -1.81
CA THR A 188 -5.13 9.52 -2.98
C THR A 188 -6.09 10.63 -2.56
N ILE A 189 -6.91 10.40 -1.53
CA ILE A 189 -7.84 11.42 -1.02
C ILE A 189 -7.06 12.65 -0.56
N PHE A 190 -6.00 12.45 0.22
CA PHE A 190 -5.18 13.57 0.68
C PHE A 190 -4.35 14.19 -0.44
N SER A 191 -3.76 13.42 -1.35
CA SER A 191 -2.87 13.95 -2.40
C SER A 191 -3.58 14.91 -3.35
N MET A 192 -4.86 14.64 -3.64
CA MET A 192 -5.66 15.40 -4.61
C MET A 192 -6.75 16.28 -3.97
N SER A 193 -6.96 16.17 -2.65
CA SER A 193 -8.05 16.86 -1.90
C SER A 193 -9.45 16.44 -2.37
N LEU A 194 -9.69 15.15 -2.46
CA LEU A 194 -10.98 14.62 -2.91
C LEU A 194 -11.98 14.63 -1.76
N ASP A 195 -13.20 15.10 -2.03
CA ASP A 195 -14.32 15.03 -1.09
C ASP A 195 -15.21 13.82 -1.42
N ILE A 196 -14.87 12.68 -0.83
CA ILE A 196 -15.61 11.42 -0.98
C ILE A 196 -16.31 11.09 0.33
N PRO A 197 -17.66 11.08 0.35
CA PRO A 197 -18.40 10.71 1.56
C PRO A 197 -18.10 9.28 2.01
N GLU A 198 -17.95 9.06 3.32
CA GLU A 198 -17.61 7.75 3.90
C GLU A 198 -18.57 6.62 3.47
N HIS A 199 -19.86 6.90 3.33
CA HIS A 199 -20.85 5.91 2.88
C HIS A 199 -20.61 5.41 1.45
N LYS A 200 -19.73 6.07 0.67
CA LYS A 200 -19.31 5.64 -0.66
C LYS A 200 -18.04 4.80 -0.65
N PHE A 201 -17.34 4.64 0.48
CA PHE A 201 -16.11 3.84 0.52
C PHE A 201 -16.31 2.36 0.21
N GLY A 202 -17.48 1.79 0.55
CA GLY A 202 -17.82 0.43 0.12
C GLY A 202 -17.92 0.31 -1.41
N LEU A 203 -18.56 1.29 -2.06
CA LEU A 203 -18.62 1.36 -3.52
C LEU A 203 -17.23 1.57 -4.14
N LEU A 204 -16.40 2.41 -3.52
CA LEU A 204 -15.04 2.66 -3.97
C LEU A 204 -14.20 1.38 -3.93
N SER A 205 -14.28 0.64 -2.83
CA SER A 205 -13.63 -0.66 -2.65
C SER A 205 -14.07 -1.65 -3.73
N GLU A 206 -15.37 -1.74 -4.01
CA GLU A 206 -15.91 -2.61 -5.08
C GLU A 206 -15.37 -2.23 -6.46
N LEU A 207 -15.36 -0.94 -6.80
CA LEU A 207 -14.92 -0.44 -8.10
C LEU A 207 -13.42 -0.64 -8.32
N CYS A 208 -12.61 -0.40 -7.29
CA CYS A 208 -11.16 -0.47 -7.33
C CYS A 208 -10.60 -1.84 -6.96
N ARG A 209 -11.43 -2.79 -6.48
CA ARG A 209 -10.99 -4.16 -6.12
C ARG A 209 -10.13 -4.83 -7.20
N PRO A 210 -10.45 -4.78 -8.51
CA PRO A 210 -9.58 -5.38 -9.51
C PRO A 210 -8.20 -4.70 -9.56
N CYS A 211 -8.11 -3.37 -9.39
CA CYS A 211 -6.81 -2.67 -9.29
C CYS A 211 -5.99 -3.18 -8.09
N TRP A 212 -6.61 -3.29 -6.91
CA TRP A 212 -5.92 -3.77 -5.71
C TRP A 212 -5.45 -5.22 -5.80
N VAL A 213 -6.24 -6.09 -6.42
CA VAL A 213 -5.82 -7.46 -6.71
C VAL A 213 -4.62 -7.46 -7.65
N ALA A 214 -4.67 -6.69 -8.74
CA ALA A 214 -3.56 -6.58 -9.68
C ALA A 214 -2.30 -6.04 -9.00
N MET A 215 -2.42 -4.99 -8.17
CA MET A 215 -1.32 -4.41 -7.41
C MET A 215 -0.69 -5.42 -6.44
N GLY A 216 -1.49 -6.11 -5.64
CA GLY A 216 -1.02 -7.11 -4.68
C GLY A 216 -0.30 -8.27 -5.36
N MET A 217 -0.91 -8.89 -6.38
CA MET A 217 -0.28 -9.99 -7.09
C MET A 217 0.94 -9.56 -7.91
N THR A 218 0.96 -8.32 -8.42
CA THR A 218 2.16 -7.78 -9.06
C THR A 218 3.28 -7.67 -8.04
N ASN A 219 3.02 -7.12 -6.85
CA ASN A 219 3.99 -7.07 -5.77
C ASN A 219 4.51 -8.47 -5.45
N ASP A 220 3.62 -9.45 -5.24
CA ASP A 220 3.99 -10.83 -4.91
C ASP A 220 4.97 -11.47 -5.93
N ILE A 221 4.80 -11.18 -7.22
CA ILE A 221 5.71 -11.67 -8.27
C ILE A 221 7.11 -11.07 -8.08
N TYR A 222 7.21 -9.75 -7.89
CA TYR A 222 8.48 -9.05 -7.83
C TYR A 222 9.16 -9.12 -6.45
N SER A 223 8.40 -9.35 -5.38
CA SER A 223 8.90 -9.54 -4.02
C SER A 223 9.23 -11.01 -3.70
N TRP A 224 8.84 -11.97 -4.55
CA TRP A 224 9.00 -13.41 -4.31
C TRP A 224 10.39 -13.80 -3.82
N ASP A 225 11.46 -13.40 -4.51
CA ASP A 225 12.81 -13.84 -4.15
C ASP A 225 13.27 -13.23 -2.80
N LYS A 226 12.86 -11.99 -2.50
CA LYS A 226 13.09 -11.33 -1.19
C LYS A 226 12.38 -12.12 -0.09
N GLU A 227 11.09 -12.34 -0.27
CA GLU A 227 10.21 -12.96 0.72
C GLU A 227 10.53 -14.44 0.95
N LYS A 228 10.77 -15.20 -0.12
CA LYS A 228 11.15 -16.62 -0.03
C LYS A 228 12.46 -16.79 0.72
N LYS A 229 13.44 -15.92 0.47
CA LYS A 229 14.72 -15.92 1.20
C LYS A 229 14.52 -15.58 2.67
N ALA A 230 13.67 -14.61 3.00
CA ALA A 230 13.36 -14.26 4.38
C ALA A 230 12.68 -15.43 5.12
N ALA A 231 11.69 -16.06 4.49
CA ALA A 231 11.01 -17.25 5.02
C ALA A 231 11.99 -18.42 5.27
N ASP A 232 12.88 -18.70 4.32
CA ASP A 232 13.90 -19.76 4.48
C ASP A 232 14.85 -19.48 5.64
N LEU A 233 15.28 -18.22 5.82
CA LEU A 233 16.16 -17.82 6.92
C LEU A 233 15.45 -17.90 8.28
N ALA A 234 14.15 -17.60 8.32
CA ALA A 234 13.32 -17.72 9.51
C ALA A 234 12.90 -19.16 9.81
N GLY A 235 13.10 -20.11 8.87
CA GLY A 235 12.66 -21.49 9.00
C GLY A 235 11.15 -21.65 8.85
N GLU A 236 10.50 -20.71 8.16
CA GLU A 236 9.06 -20.74 7.92
C GLU A 236 8.69 -21.85 6.93
N THR A 237 7.50 -22.42 7.13
CA THR A 237 6.99 -23.54 6.31
C THR A 237 5.90 -23.13 5.33
N SER A 238 5.55 -21.84 5.32
CA SER A 238 4.60 -21.23 4.41
C SER A 238 5.02 -19.81 4.08
N LEU A 239 4.51 -19.29 2.96
CA LEU A 239 4.75 -17.91 2.56
C LEU A 239 3.43 -17.20 2.22
N CYS A 240 3.27 -15.97 2.72
CA CYS A 240 2.09 -15.13 2.48
C CYS A 240 2.14 -14.45 1.10
N ASN A 241 2.22 -15.24 0.04
CA ASN A 241 2.45 -14.79 -1.33
C ASN A 241 1.60 -15.61 -2.32
N SER A 242 0.96 -14.97 -3.30
CA SER A 242 0.07 -15.65 -4.28
C SER A 242 0.74 -16.80 -5.05
N ILE A 243 2.04 -16.69 -5.38
CA ILE A 243 2.77 -17.78 -6.04
C ILE A 243 2.80 -19.02 -5.14
N TRP A 244 3.09 -18.83 -3.84
CA TRP A 244 3.13 -19.93 -2.88
C TRP A 244 1.75 -20.56 -2.72
N VAL A 245 0.71 -19.73 -2.58
CA VAL A 245 -0.68 -20.19 -2.42
C VAL A 245 -1.11 -21.03 -3.63
N LEU A 246 -0.81 -20.59 -4.86
CA LEU A 246 -1.15 -21.34 -6.08
C LEU A 246 -0.38 -22.66 -6.20
N MET A 247 0.90 -22.68 -5.82
CA MET A 247 1.69 -23.91 -5.78
C MET A 247 1.06 -24.94 -4.84
N GLU A 248 0.63 -24.50 -3.66
CA GLU A 248 0.00 -25.36 -2.65
C GLU A 248 -1.42 -25.79 -3.05
N GLU A 249 -2.24 -24.87 -3.55
CA GLU A 249 -3.63 -25.13 -3.94
C GLU A 249 -3.74 -26.12 -5.10
N HIS A 250 -2.83 -26.02 -6.08
CA HIS A 250 -2.91 -26.80 -7.32
C HIS A 250 -1.83 -27.86 -7.50
N GLY A 251 -0.84 -27.93 -6.60
CA GLY A 251 0.28 -28.86 -6.72
C GLY A 251 1.19 -28.58 -7.92
N ILE A 252 1.34 -27.31 -8.28
CA ILE A 252 2.10 -26.85 -9.45
C ILE A 252 3.46 -26.25 -9.07
N GLY A 253 4.36 -26.13 -10.06
CA GLY A 253 5.66 -25.50 -9.88
C GLY A 253 5.59 -23.96 -9.89
N LYS A 254 6.66 -23.29 -9.43
CA LYS A 254 6.78 -21.82 -9.38
C LYS A 254 6.50 -21.17 -10.73
N GLU A 255 7.10 -21.65 -11.82
CA GLU A 255 6.96 -21.05 -13.16
C GLU A 255 5.51 -21.06 -13.65
N GLU A 256 4.79 -22.16 -13.38
CA GLU A 256 3.37 -22.26 -13.73
C GLU A 256 2.51 -21.36 -12.82
N ALA A 257 2.79 -21.32 -11.52
CA ALA A 257 2.11 -20.44 -10.58
C ALA A 257 2.29 -18.96 -10.95
N GLU A 258 3.51 -18.53 -11.30
CA GLU A 258 3.80 -17.18 -11.77
C GLU A 258 3.06 -16.86 -13.06
N THR A 259 2.99 -17.81 -14.01
CA THR A 259 2.21 -17.66 -15.25
C THR A 259 0.73 -17.42 -14.94
N ARG A 260 0.14 -18.20 -14.03
CA ARG A 260 -1.25 -18.00 -13.59
C ARG A 260 -1.44 -16.66 -12.88
N CYS A 261 -0.50 -16.22 -12.04
CA CYS A 261 -0.55 -14.88 -11.44
C CYS A 261 -0.62 -13.79 -12.51
N ARG A 262 0.22 -13.88 -13.56
CA ARG A 262 0.24 -12.90 -14.66
C ARG A 262 -1.07 -12.86 -15.44
N GLU A 263 -1.70 -14.02 -15.66
CA GLU A 263 -3.01 -14.10 -16.30
C GLU A 263 -4.10 -13.42 -15.46
N ILE A 264 -4.13 -13.69 -14.15
CA ILE A 264 -5.09 -13.09 -13.22
C ILE A 264 -4.88 -11.57 -13.11
N ILE A 265 -3.62 -11.11 -13.06
CA ILE A 265 -3.28 -9.68 -13.08
C ILE A 265 -3.82 -9.03 -14.34
N ARG A 266 -3.54 -9.61 -15.52
CA ARG A 266 -4.01 -9.08 -16.81
C ARG A 266 -5.54 -8.95 -16.84
N ASP A 267 -6.25 -9.97 -16.38
CA ASP A 267 -7.71 -9.99 -16.40
C ASP A 267 -8.31 -8.96 -15.43
N ASN A 268 -7.68 -8.74 -14.27
CA ASN A 268 -8.07 -7.70 -13.33
C ASN A 268 -7.77 -6.28 -13.84
N VAL A 269 -6.60 -6.07 -14.48
CA VAL A 269 -6.27 -4.80 -15.14
C VAL A 269 -7.29 -4.49 -16.24
N ALA A 270 -7.65 -5.47 -17.06
CA ALA A 270 -8.64 -5.28 -18.13
C ALA A 270 -10.03 -4.91 -17.56
N ARG A 271 -10.46 -5.58 -16.48
CA ARG A 271 -11.69 -5.24 -15.75
C ARG A 271 -11.66 -3.82 -15.20
N PHE A 272 -10.58 -3.42 -14.54
CA PHE A 272 -10.46 -2.07 -13.99
C PHE A 272 -10.42 -1.00 -15.08
N ALA A 273 -9.74 -1.27 -16.20
CA ALA A 273 -9.73 -0.37 -17.35
C ALA A 273 -11.14 -0.15 -17.96
N GLU A 274 -12.02 -1.15 -17.90
CA GLU A 274 -13.44 -0.97 -18.25
C GLU A 274 -14.18 -0.11 -17.22
N THR A 275 -13.95 -0.34 -15.92
CA THR A 275 -14.49 0.51 -14.85
C THR A 275 -14.13 1.98 -15.08
N VAL A 276 -12.85 2.27 -15.34
CA VAL A 276 -12.36 3.64 -15.63
C VAL A 276 -13.04 4.22 -16.87
N ARG A 277 -13.16 3.45 -17.96
CA ARG A 277 -13.78 3.93 -19.21
C ARG A 277 -15.25 4.31 -19.05
N THR A 278 -15.98 3.61 -18.20
CA THR A 278 -17.44 3.77 -18.04
C THR A 278 -17.83 4.60 -16.82
N ILE A 279 -16.87 5.01 -15.98
CA ILE A 279 -17.17 5.65 -14.69
C ILE A 279 -17.97 6.95 -14.84
N HIS A 280 -17.69 7.74 -15.88
CA HIS A 280 -18.37 9.02 -16.15
C HIS A 280 -19.78 8.86 -16.72
N GLU A 281 -20.14 7.66 -17.17
CA GLU A 281 -21.49 7.35 -17.65
C GLU A 281 -22.46 7.08 -16.49
N ARG A 282 -21.91 6.79 -15.30
CA ARG A 282 -22.69 6.50 -14.09
C ARG A 282 -23.25 7.77 -13.47
N LYS A 283 -24.57 7.80 -13.30
CA LYS A 283 -25.31 8.94 -12.71
C LYS A 283 -25.28 8.96 -11.18
N ASP A 284 -24.86 7.86 -10.55
CA ASP A 284 -24.84 7.67 -9.09
C ASP A 284 -23.46 7.98 -8.45
N ILE A 285 -22.51 8.44 -9.27
CA ILE A 285 -21.13 8.75 -8.91
C ILE A 285 -20.89 10.27 -8.90
N SER A 286 -20.18 10.76 -7.87
CA SER A 286 -19.73 12.15 -7.82
C SER A 286 -18.48 12.34 -8.67
N ARG A 287 -18.21 13.60 -9.05
CA ARG A 287 -16.99 13.95 -9.79
C ARG A 287 -15.72 13.47 -9.07
N ASP A 288 -15.60 13.70 -7.77
CA ASP A 288 -14.41 13.36 -7.00
C ASP A 288 -14.21 11.83 -6.89
N LEU A 289 -15.29 11.06 -6.85
CA LEU A 289 -15.21 9.60 -6.89
C LEU A 289 -14.76 9.10 -8.27
N ALA A 290 -15.26 9.71 -9.35
CA ALA A 290 -14.77 9.38 -10.69
C ALA A 290 -13.28 9.71 -10.85
N ILE A 291 -12.84 10.88 -10.38
CA ILE A 291 -11.42 11.27 -10.37
C ILE A 291 -10.58 10.29 -9.54
N PHE A 292 -11.08 9.83 -8.39
CA PHE A 292 -10.39 8.80 -7.62
C PHE A 292 -10.19 7.53 -8.43
N VAL A 293 -11.24 7.03 -9.08
CA VAL A 293 -11.18 5.80 -9.88
C VAL A 293 -10.20 5.93 -11.04
N GLU A 294 -10.06 7.11 -11.64
CA GLU A 294 -9.05 7.38 -12.67
C GLU A 294 -7.62 7.42 -12.12
N ALA A 295 -7.44 7.80 -10.85
CA ALA A 295 -6.15 7.95 -10.20
C ALA A 295 -5.68 6.70 -9.44
N ALA A 296 -6.57 5.74 -9.17
CA ALA A 296 -6.29 4.49 -8.47
C ALA A 296 -5.61 3.44 -9.35
#